data_AF-A0A022KUJ1-F1
#
_entry.id   AF-A0A022KUJ1-F1
#
_cell.length_a   1.000
_cell.length_b   1.000
_cell.length_c   1.000
_cell.angle_alpha   90.00
_cell.angle_beta   90.00
_cell.angle_gamma   90.00
#
_symmetry.space_group_name_H-M   'P 1'
#
loop_
_entity.id
_entity.type
_entity.pdbx_description
1 polymer ?
#
loop_
_entity_poly.entity_id
_entity_poly.type
_entity_poly.pdbx_seq_one_letter_code
_entity_poly.pdbx_strand_id
1 'polypeptide(L)'
;MDTTFALLHSLRVKGLARPEVLSGLSGVPVRDLEARCQPLVDAGLVLARGGAMAGYMLTPKGKGEAARLLADDAETVAAREALSSFDSAFLPYNTTFKKICHRWQIRDDEQPNDHSDAEYDAAVIDE
;
A
#
# COMPACT_ATOMS: atom_id res chain seq x y z
N MET A 1 18.36 5.02 -2.74
CA MET A 1 17.54 3.80 -2.62
C MET A 1 18.01 2.80 -3.66
N ASP A 2 18.25 1.54 -3.27
CA ASP A 2 18.60 0.48 -4.21
C ASP A 2 17.44 0.23 -5.19
N THR A 3 17.75 0.17 -6.49
CA THR A 3 16.76 -0.02 -7.57
C THR A 3 16.02 -1.35 -7.42
N THR A 4 16.70 -2.41 -6.96
CA THR A 4 16.06 -3.71 -6.74
C THR A 4 15.05 -3.62 -5.61
N PHE A 5 15.43 -3.05 -4.47
CA PHE A 5 14.51 -2.79 -3.38
C PHE A 5 13.30 -1.96 -3.82
N ALA A 6 13.52 -0.85 -4.53
CA ALA A 6 12.42 0.02 -4.99
C ALA A 6 11.41 -0.73 -5.88
N LEU A 7 11.87 -1.57 -6.81
CA LEU A 7 11.00 -2.36 -7.68
C LEU A 7 10.23 -3.44 -6.91
N LEU A 8 10.92 -4.22 -6.07
CA LEU A 8 10.29 -5.28 -5.30
C LEU A 8 9.31 -4.71 -4.26
N HIS A 9 9.66 -3.61 -3.60
CA HIS A 9 8.80 -2.91 -2.65
C HIS A 9 7.57 -2.30 -3.34
N SER A 10 7.75 -1.68 -4.51
CA SER A 10 6.62 -1.17 -5.31
C SER A 10 5.61 -2.27 -5.66
N LEU A 11 6.11 -3.45 -6.09
CA LEU A 11 5.26 -4.60 -6.37
C LEU A 11 4.65 -5.21 -5.11
N ARG A 12 5.34 -5.13 -3.96
CA ARG A 12 4.80 -5.59 -2.67
C ARG A 12 3.60 -4.77 -2.23
N VAL A 13 3.65 -3.46 -2.44
CA VAL A 13 2.58 -2.50 -2.11
C VAL A 13 1.44 -2.58 -3.14
N LYS A 14 1.76 -2.60 -4.44
CA LYS A 14 0.76 -2.55 -5.52
C LYS A 14 0.12 -3.90 -5.87
N GLY A 15 0.86 -5.00 -5.74
CA GLY A 15 0.48 -6.31 -6.27
C GLY A 15 0.88 -6.48 -7.73
N LEU A 16 -0.09 -6.45 -8.65
CA LEU A 16 0.14 -6.45 -10.09
C LEU A 16 0.27 -5.02 -10.61
N ALA A 17 1.38 -4.70 -11.28
CA ALA A 17 1.63 -3.36 -11.81
C ALA A 17 1.99 -3.41 -13.30
N ARG A 18 1.31 -2.57 -14.09
CA ARG A 18 1.73 -2.26 -15.47
C ARG A 18 3.00 -1.39 -15.45
N PRO A 19 3.79 -1.35 -16.54
CA PRO A 19 5.04 -0.60 -16.59
C PRO A 19 4.91 0.87 -16.16
N GLU A 20 3.86 1.57 -16.58
CA GLU A 20 3.65 2.98 -16.26
C GLU A 20 3.41 3.19 -14.76
N VAL A 21 2.63 2.29 -14.16
CA VAL A 21 2.35 2.30 -12.71
C VAL A 21 3.61 1.95 -11.91
N LEU A 22 4.34 0.92 -12.34
CA LEU A 22 5.57 0.50 -11.67
C LEU A 22 6.64 1.59 -11.75
N SER A 23 6.71 2.32 -12.86
CA SER A 23 7.61 3.47 -13.03
C SER A 23 7.30 4.57 -12.03
N GLY A 24 6.02 4.96 -11.91
CA GLY A 24 5.60 5.98 -10.95
C GLY A 24 5.87 5.61 -9.49
N LEU A 25 5.81 4.33 -9.13
CA LEU A 25 6.06 3.85 -7.77
C LEU A 25 7.55 3.68 -7.44
N SER A 26 8.33 3.17 -8.40
CA SER A 26 9.74 2.82 -8.18
C SER A 26 10.73 3.93 -8.52
N GLY A 27 10.29 4.96 -9.27
CA GLY A 27 11.16 6.00 -9.82
C GLY A 27 12.02 5.54 -11.00
N VAL A 28 11.92 4.27 -11.43
CA VAL A 28 12.61 3.75 -12.61
C VAL A 28 11.86 4.22 -13.87
N PRO A 29 12.52 4.85 -14.87
CA PRO A 29 11.85 5.26 -16.10
C PRO A 29 11.22 4.07 -16.83
N VAL A 30 10.04 4.26 -17.42
CA VAL A 30 9.32 3.18 -18.15
C VAL A 30 10.19 2.48 -19.18
N ARG A 31 11.00 3.24 -19.94
CA ARG A 31 11.92 2.71 -20.95
C ARG A 31 12.99 1.76 -20.40
N ASP A 32 13.32 1.87 -19.11
CA ASP A 32 14.36 1.08 -18.46
C ASP A 32 13.76 -0.11 -17.69
N LEU A 33 12.44 -0.15 -17.46
CA LEU A 33 11.80 -1.14 -16.61
C LEU A 33 12.00 -2.56 -17.10
N GLU A 34 11.87 -2.82 -18.39
CA GLU A 34 12.07 -4.16 -18.93
C GLU A 34 13.48 -4.68 -18.59
N ALA A 35 14.51 -3.87 -18.87
CA ALA A 35 15.89 -4.22 -18.58
C ALA A 35 16.18 -4.36 -17.07
N ARG A 36 15.48 -3.61 -16.20
CA ARG A 36 15.62 -3.71 -14.74
C ARG A 36 14.81 -4.86 -14.13
N CYS A 37 13.68 -5.21 -14.71
CA CYS A 37 12.83 -6.31 -14.25
C CYS A 37 13.31 -7.67 -14.77
N GLN A 38 13.95 -7.74 -15.94
CA GLN A 38 14.39 -9.00 -16.53
C GLN A 38 15.28 -9.83 -15.59
N PRO A 39 16.32 -9.27 -14.92
CA PRO A 39 17.11 -10.03 -13.96
C PRO A 39 16.30 -10.55 -12.76
N LEU A 40 15.27 -9.81 -12.34
CA LEU A 40 14.37 -10.21 -11.26
C LEU A 40 13.41 -11.33 -11.69
N VAL A 41 13.02 -11.34 -12.96
CA VAL A 41 12.27 -12.42 -13.59
C VAL A 41 13.12 -13.67 -13.71
N ASP A 42 14.35 -13.54 -14.22
CA ASP A 42 15.31 -14.65 -14.35
C ASP A 42 15.66 -15.26 -12.98
N ALA A 43 15.75 -14.44 -11.94
CA ALA A 43 15.95 -14.89 -10.55
C ALA A 43 14.69 -15.52 -9.92
N GLY A 44 13.54 -15.51 -10.60
CA GLY A 44 12.27 -16.03 -10.13
C GLY A 44 11.63 -15.20 -9.01
N LEU A 45 12.03 -13.94 -8.85
CA LEU A 45 11.47 -13.01 -7.85
C LEU A 45 10.21 -12.31 -8.41
N VAL A 46 10.21 -12.01 -9.69
CA VAL A 46 9.11 -11.34 -10.39
C VAL A 46 8.54 -12.25 -11.46
N LEU A 47 7.22 -12.22 -11.63
CA LEU A 47 6.53 -12.82 -12.76
C LEU A 47 6.08 -11.69 -13.69
N ALA A 48 6.50 -11.74 -14.96
CA ALA A 48 5.95 -10.93 -16.02
C ALA A 48 4.76 -11.66 -16.67
N ARG A 49 3.61 -10.99 -16.75
CA ARG A 49 2.38 -11.49 -17.37
C ARG A 49 2.06 -10.68 -18.62
N GLY A 50 1.48 -11.35 -19.62
CA GLY A 50 0.88 -10.73 -20.81
C GLY A 50 -0.66 -10.76 -20.79
N GLY A 51 -1.28 -10.28 -21.87
CA GLY A 51 -2.73 -10.34 -22.08
C GLY A 51 -3.53 -9.35 -21.22
N ALA A 52 -4.77 -9.71 -20.88
CA ALA A 52 -5.67 -8.83 -20.10
C ALA A 52 -5.11 -8.45 -18.72
N MET A 53 -4.30 -9.34 -18.12
CA MET A 53 -3.61 -9.15 -16.84
C MET A 53 -2.11 -8.90 -17.02
N ALA A 54 -1.75 -8.10 -18.02
CA ALA A 54 -0.36 -7.75 -18.29
C ALA A 54 0.26 -6.91 -17.16
N GLY A 55 1.53 -7.17 -16.89
CA GLY A 55 2.32 -6.44 -15.89
C GLY A 55 3.26 -7.34 -15.11
N TYR A 56 3.84 -6.77 -14.07
CA TYR A 56 4.77 -7.44 -13.15
C TYR A 56 4.09 -7.69 -11.81
N MET A 57 4.39 -8.82 -11.18
CA MET A 57 4.00 -9.10 -9.80
C MET A 57 5.03 -9.97 -9.09
N LEU A 58 5.07 -9.92 -7.76
CA LEU A 58 5.95 -10.78 -6.98
C LEU A 58 5.50 -12.25 -7.02
N THR A 59 6.46 -13.14 -7.18
CA THR A 59 6.31 -14.56 -6.83
C THR A 59 6.33 -14.74 -5.31
N PRO A 60 6.02 -15.93 -4.76
CA PRO A 60 6.25 -16.19 -3.33
C PRO A 60 7.70 -15.95 -2.90
N LYS A 61 8.67 -16.34 -3.74
CA LYS A 61 10.10 -16.07 -3.51
C LYS A 61 10.38 -14.56 -3.48
N GLY A 62 9.81 -13.80 -4.44
CA GLY A 62 9.93 -12.35 -4.47
C GLY A 62 9.32 -11.65 -3.26
N LYS A 63 8.20 -12.15 -2.72
CA LYS A 63 7.62 -11.64 -1.47
C LYS A 63 8.56 -11.84 -0.28
N GLY A 64 9.21 -13.00 -0.20
CA GLY A 64 10.23 -13.28 0.82
C GLY A 64 11.40 -12.32 0.72
N GLU A 65 11.94 -12.10 -0.49
CA GLU A 65 13.06 -11.19 -0.69
C GLU A 65 12.69 -9.73 -0.44
N ALA A 66 11.51 -9.28 -0.87
CA ALA A 66 11.02 -7.93 -0.57
C ALA A 66 10.90 -7.68 0.95
N ALA A 67 10.46 -8.68 1.71
CA ALA A 67 10.38 -8.59 3.17
C ALA A 67 11.77 -8.56 3.82
N ARG A 68 12.72 -9.37 3.33
CA ARG A 68 14.12 -9.36 3.80
C ARG A 68 14.77 -8.01 3.55
N LEU A 69 14.69 -7.48 2.32
CA LEU A 69 15.25 -6.17 1.99
C LEU A 69 14.63 -5.04 2.82
N LEU A 70 13.31 -5.07 3.05
CA LEU A 70 12.64 -4.08 3.92
C LEU A 70 13.10 -4.18 5.38
N ALA A 71 13.37 -5.39 5.87
CA ALA A 71 13.88 -5.59 7.22
C ALA A 71 15.33 -5.10 7.37
N ASP A 72 16.14 -5.23 6.31
CA ASP A 72 17.55 -4.84 6.27
C ASP A 72 17.78 -3.36 5.88
N ASP A 73 16.75 -2.67 5.39
CA ASP A 73 16.83 -1.26 4.98
C ASP A 73 17.11 -0.34 6.17
N ALA A 74 18.23 0.38 6.11
CA ALA A 74 18.73 1.19 7.23
C ALA A 74 17.78 2.33 7.63
N GLU A 75 17.13 2.97 6.67
CA GLU A 75 16.15 4.04 6.95
C GLU A 75 14.91 3.47 7.65
N THR A 76 14.43 2.31 7.18
CA THR A 76 13.32 1.58 7.78
C THR A 76 13.64 1.13 9.21
N VAL A 77 14.85 0.60 9.43
CA VAL A 77 15.31 0.21 10.78
C VAL A 77 15.37 1.44 11.69
N ALA A 78 15.95 2.55 11.24
CA ALA A 78 16.04 3.78 12.01
C ALA A 78 14.67 4.38 12.34
N ALA A 79 13.69 4.28 11.43
CA ALA A 79 12.34 4.81 11.63
C ALA A 79 11.42 3.91 12.48
N ARG A 80 11.77 2.64 12.68
CA ARG A 80 10.85 1.61 13.22
C ARG A 80 10.28 1.97 14.60
N GLU A 81 11.12 2.45 15.50
CA GLU A 81 10.69 2.81 16.86
C GLU A 81 9.78 4.05 16.86
N ALA A 82 10.16 5.08 16.10
CA ALA A 82 9.36 6.30 15.95
C ALA A 82 7.98 6.01 15.32
N LEU A 83 7.94 5.17 14.28
CA LEU A 83 6.68 4.72 13.66
C LEU A 83 5.82 3.91 14.64
N SER A 84 6.42 2.97 15.38
CA SER A 84 5.69 2.17 16.38
C SER A 84 5.10 3.03 17.49
N SER A 85 5.86 4.02 17.98
CA SER A 85 5.40 4.97 18.98
C SER A 85 4.26 5.84 18.45
N PHE A 86 4.41 6.36 17.22
CA PHE A 86 3.37 7.13 16.56
C PHE A 86 2.09 6.31 16.35
N ASP A 87 2.20 5.10 15.81
CA ASP A 87 1.07 4.23 15.55
C ASP A 87 0.33 3.86 16.85
N SER A 88 1.07 3.56 17.92
CA SER A 88 0.49 3.26 19.23
C SER A 88 -0.31 4.44 19.79
N ALA A 89 0.16 5.68 19.57
CA ALA A 89 -0.54 6.88 19.98
C ALA A 89 -1.72 7.23 19.05
N PHE A 90 -1.57 7.05 17.74
CA PHE A 90 -2.52 7.50 16.72
C PHE A 90 -3.68 6.51 16.48
N LEU A 91 -3.41 5.20 16.47
CA LEU A 91 -4.40 4.18 16.12
C LEU A 91 -5.68 4.24 16.96
N PRO A 92 -5.64 4.46 18.28
CA PRO A 92 -6.87 4.62 19.08
C PRO A 92 -7.75 5.77 18.57
N TYR A 93 -7.16 6.95 18.30
CA TYR A 93 -7.89 8.10 17.77
C TYR A 93 -8.44 7.83 16.38
N ASN A 94 -7.64 7.23 15.50
CA ASN A 94 -8.08 6.85 14.16
C ASN A 94 -9.22 5.83 14.18
N THR A 95 -9.21 4.87 15.13
CA THR A 95 -10.30 3.92 15.32
C THR A 95 -11.59 4.64 15.73
N THR A 96 -11.54 5.56 16.69
CA THR A 96 -12.72 6.34 17.09
C THR A 96 -13.21 7.22 15.94
N PHE A 97 -12.32 7.96 15.29
CA PHE A 97 -12.65 8.81 14.15
C PHE A 97 -13.33 8.03 13.02
N LYS A 98 -12.81 6.85 12.66
CA LYS A 98 -13.45 5.99 11.64
C LYS A 98 -14.84 5.51 12.04
N LYS A 99 -15.09 5.25 13.32
CA LYS A 99 -16.44 4.89 13.79
C LYS A 99 -17.42 6.04 13.66
N ILE A 100 -16.98 7.25 13.99
CA ILE A 100 -17.77 8.48 13.81
C ILE A 100 -18.08 8.67 12.32
N CYS A 101 -17.06 8.61 11.45
CA CYS A 101 -17.27 8.71 10.00
C CYS A 101 -18.22 7.63 9.46
N HIS A 102 -18.09 6.38 9.92
CA HIS A 102 -18.97 5.29 9.51
C HIS A 102 -20.42 5.57 9.89
N ARG A 103 -20.68 5.94 11.15
CA ARG A 103 -22.04 6.28 11.63
C ARG A 103 -22.61 7.50 10.90
N TRP A 104 -21.77 8.48 10.62
CA TRP A 104 -22.19 9.67 9.88
C TRP A 104 -22.56 9.34 8.42
N GLN A 105 -21.91 8.36 7.81
CA GLN A 105 -22.13 7.97 6.41
C GLN A 105 -23.17 6.87 6.22
N ILE A 106 -23.31 5.94 7.18
CA ILE A 106 -24.14 4.73 7.07
C ILE A 106 -25.07 4.61 8.29
N ARG A 107 -26.38 4.56 8.03
CA ARG A 107 -27.47 4.21 8.96
C ARG A 107 -27.71 2.70 8.96
N ASP A 108 -27.98 2.14 10.13
CA ASP A 108 -28.33 0.73 10.33
C ASP A 108 -27.42 -0.27 9.60
N ASP A 109 -26.13 0.09 9.46
CA ASP A 109 -25.06 -0.66 8.80
C ASP A 109 -25.27 -1.04 7.32
N GLU A 110 -26.35 -0.59 6.69
CA GLU A 110 -26.70 -0.97 5.31
C GLU A 110 -27.11 0.21 4.40
N GLN A 111 -27.57 1.32 4.97
CA GLN A 111 -28.13 2.42 4.18
C GLN A 111 -27.31 3.70 4.30
N PRO A 112 -26.95 4.38 3.20
CA PRO A 112 -26.33 5.70 3.29
C PRO A 112 -27.20 6.67 4.09
N ASN A 113 -26.57 7.45 4.98
CA ASN A 113 -27.24 8.55 5.64
C ASN A 113 -27.58 9.63 4.61
N ASP A 114 -28.86 9.95 4.44
CA ASP A 114 -29.31 10.95 3.47
C ASP A 114 -29.20 12.40 3.97
N HIS A 115 -28.77 12.57 5.23
CA HIS A 115 -28.55 13.86 5.90
C HIS A 115 -29.80 14.76 5.99
N SER A 116 -31.00 14.16 5.94
CA SER A 116 -32.26 14.88 6.15
C SER A 116 -32.53 15.22 7.62
N ASP A 117 -31.85 14.55 8.55
CA ASP A 117 -31.95 14.73 10.00
C ASP A 117 -30.69 15.41 10.55
N ALA A 118 -30.75 16.73 10.68
CA ALA A 118 -29.64 17.55 11.16
C ALA A 118 -29.33 17.34 12.65
N GLU A 119 -30.30 16.91 13.46
CA GLU A 119 -30.09 16.62 14.89
C GLU A 119 -29.24 15.36 15.06
N TYR A 120 -29.53 14.32 14.28
CA TYR A 120 -28.68 13.13 14.25
C TYR A 120 -27.25 13.45 13.81
N ASP A 121 -27.09 14.21 12.74
CA ASP A 121 -25.75 14.54 12.23
C ASP A 121 -24.92 15.30 13.27
N ALA A 122 -25.54 16.27 13.97
CA ALA A 122 -24.89 16.98 15.07
C ALA A 122 -24.52 16.02 16.22
N ALA A 123 -25.43 15.12 16.60
CA ALA A 123 -25.18 14.16 17.66
C ALA A 123 -24.05 13.17 17.35
N VAL A 124 -23.84 12.80 16.09
CA VAL A 124 -22.71 11.96 15.67
C VAL A 124 -21.38 12.72 15.71
N ILE A 125 -21.39 14.02 15.39
CA ILE A 125 -20.18 14.86 15.36
C ILE A 125 -19.70 15.23 16.77
N ASP A 126 -20.62 15.41 17.72
CA ASP A 126 -20.33 15.83 19.09
C ASP A 126 -19.85 14.68 20.01
N GLU A 127 -19.69 13.46 19.50
CA GLU A 127 -19.17 12.27 20.20
C GLU A 127 -17.63 12.22 20.25
#